data_AF-A0A2V9WA92-F1
#
_entry.id   AF-A0A2V9WA92-F1
#
_cell.length_a   1.000
_cell.length_b   1.000
_cell.length_c   1.000
_cell.angle_alpha   90.00
_cell.angle_beta   90.00
_cell.angle_gamma   90.00
#
_symmetry.space_group_name_H-M   'P 1'
#
loop_
_entity.id
_entity.type
_entity.pdbx_description
1 polymer ?
#
loop_
_entity_poly.entity_id
_entity_poly.type
_entity_poly.pdbx_seq_one_letter_code
_entity_poly.pdbx_strand_id
1 'polypeptide(L)' 'MGIINVTPDSFSDGGQFLRPDNAIARAQKLLDEGADILDIGGESTRPGARVDAGGAKKV' A
#
# COMPACT_ATOMS: atom_id res chain seq x y z
N MET A 1 6.34 -12.46 -8.56
CA MET A 1 5.10 -11.85 -8.04
C MET A 1 5.42 -11.07 -6.77
N GLY A 2 5.08 -9.78 -6.71
CA GLY A 2 5.34 -8.89 -5.57
C GLY A 2 4.05 -8.38 -4.93
N ILE A 3 4.05 -8.16 -3.62
CA ILE A 3 2.87 -7.73 -2.85
C ILE A 3 3.07 -6.29 -2.37
N ILE A 4 2.04 -5.46 -2.53
CA ILE A 4 1.99 -4.06 -2.07
C ILE A 4 0.73 -3.86 -1.25
N ASN A 5 0.89 -3.61 0.06
CA ASN A 5 -0.22 -3.31 0.96
C ASN A 5 -0.29 -1.80 1.20
N VAL A 6 -1.36 -1.19 0.71
CA VAL A 6 -1.68 0.24 0.83
C VAL A 6 -2.70 0.39 1.96
N THR A 7 -2.32 -0.01 3.18
CA THR A 7 -3.21 0.01 4.34
C THR A 7 -2.59 0.79 5.51
N PRO A 8 -3.41 1.40 6.39
CA PRO A 8 -2.92 2.18 7.54
C PRO A 8 -2.16 1.33 8.57
N ASP A 9 -2.48 0.04 8.64
CA ASP A 9 -1.88 -0.95 9.54
C ASP A 9 -0.64 -1.63 8.95
N SER A 10 -0.12 -1.16 7.80
CA SER A 10 1.10 -1.72 7.20
C SER A 10 2.32 -1.42 8.09
N PHE A 11 2.78 -2.47 8.76
CA PHE A 11 3.64 -2.49 9.95
C PHE A 11 5.08 -1.98 9.79
N SER A 12 5.52 -1.53 8.60
CA SER A 12 6.94 -1.18 8.39
C SER A 12 7.26 0.33 8.44
N ASP A 13 6.35 1.22 8.06
CA ASP A 13 6.70 2.63 7.82
C ASP A 13 5.69 3.66 8.37
N GLY A 14 4.80 3.26 9.28
CA GLY A 14 3.89 4.21 9.96
C GLY A 14 2.87 4.88 9.02
N GLY A 15 2.33 4.14 8.05
CA GLY A 15 1.33 4.67 7.10
C GLY A 15 1.92 5.41 5.89
N GLN A 16 3.24 5.35 5.66
CA GLN A 16 3.85 5.99 4.48
C GLN A 16 3.28 5.47 3.15
N PHE A 17 2.83 4.22 3.05
CA PHE A 17 2.20 3.73 1.81
C PHE A 17 0.80 4.28 1.53
N LEU A 18 0.20 5.06 2.42
CA LEU A 18 -1.07 5.75 2.13
C LEU A 18 -0.90 6.83 1.04
N ARG A 19 0.34 7.28 0.78
CA ARG A 19 0.65 8.17 -0.34
C ARG A 19 0.89 7.32 -1.59
N PRO A 20 0.17 7.57 -2.71
CA PRO A 20 0.37 6.83 -3.97
C PRO A 20 1.83 6.73 -4.41
N ASP A 21 2.61 7.79 -4.21
CA ASP A 21 4.04 7.86 -4.55
C ASP A 21 4.86 6.70 -3.94
N ASN A 22 4.55 6.31 -2.69
CA ASN A 22 5.28 5.27 -1.98
C ASN A 22 4.90 3.86 -2.47
N ALA A 23 3.63 3.66 -2.82
CA ALA A 23 3.19 2.42 -3.46
C ALA A 23 3.85 2.25 -4.84
N ILE A 24 3.98 3.33 -5.61
CA ILE A 24 4.68 3.33 -6.91
C ILE A 24 6.18 3.05 -6.73
N ALA A 25 6.84 3.68 -5.76
CA ALA A 25 8.25 3.40 -5.48
C ALA A 25 8.48 1.93 -5.09
N ARG A 26 7.58 1.34 -4.30
CA ARG A 26 7.62 -0.08 -3.97
C ARG A 26 7.40 -0.97 -5.20
N ALA A 27 6.46 -0.62 -6.07
CA ALA A 27 6.21 -1.33 -7.32
C ALA A 27 7.46 -1.35 -8.22
N GLN A 28 8.15 -0.21 -8.36
CA GLN A 28 9.38 -0.14 -9.14
C GLN A 28 10.47 -1.03 -8.57
N LYS A 29 10.65 -1.02 -7.24
CA LYS A 29 11.61 -1.92 -6.59
C LYS A 29 11.29 -3.39 -6.84
N LEU A 30 10.02 -3.78 -6.74
CA LEU A 30 9.59 -5.16 -7.00
C LEU A 30 9.81 -5.57 -8.47
N LEU A 31 9.61 -4.65 -9.42
CA LEU A 31 9.95 -4.86 -10.82
C LEU A 31 11.46 -5.10 -11.00
N ASP A 32 12.31 -4.29 -10.37
CA ASP A 32 13.77 -4.43 -10.42
C ASP A 32 14.25 -5.74 -9.77
N GLU A 33 13.51 -6.25 -8.77
CA GLU A 33 13.70 -7.55 -8.14
C GLU A 33 13.17 -8.73 -8.99
N GLY A 34 12.57 -8.47 -10.16
CA GLY A 34 12.10 -9.48 -11.11
C GLY A 34 10.64 -9.92 -10.90
N ALA A 35 9.79 -9.08 -10.31
CA ALA A 35 8.37 -9.39 -10.21
C ALA A 35 7.64 -9.16 -11.54
N ASP A 36 7.11 -10.22 -12.15
CA ASP A 36 6.26 -10.13 -13.35
C ASP A 36 4.81 -9.71 -13.07
N ILE A 37 4.38 -9.88 -11.81
CA ILE A 37 3.00 -9.62 -11.36
C ILE A 37 3.07 -8.88 -10.03
N LEU A 38 2.17 -7.91 -9.85
CA LEU A 38 1.98 -7.20 -8.59
C LEU A 38 0.57 -7.48 -8.04
N ASP A 39 0.49 -7.80 -6.75
CA ASP A 39 -0.74 -7.94 -5.98
C ASP A 39 -0.87 -6.73 -5.04
N ILE A 40 -1.93 -5.95 -5.20
CA ILE A 40 -2.11 -4.66 -4.54
C ILE A 40 -3.38 -4.71 -3.68
N GLY A 41 -3.21 -4.63 -2.36
CA GLY A 41 -4.29 -4.62 -1.38
C GLY A 41 -4.49 -3.24 -0.74
N GLY A 42 -5.67 -2.64 -0.90
CA GLY A 42 -6.06 -1.37 -0.26
C GLY A 42 -6.86 -1.53 1.04
N GLU A 43 -7.29 -2.75 1.36
CA GLU A 43 -8.07 -3.05 2.56
C GLU A 43 -7.39 -4.17 3.35
N SER A 44 -7.28 -3.98 4.66
CA SER A 44 -6.74 -5.00 5.56
C SER A 44 -7.86 -5.88 6.07
N THR A 45 -7.66 -7.19 5.97
CA THR A 45 -8.55 -8.21 6.55
C THR A 45 -8.20 -8.54 8.00
N ARG A 46 -7.24 -7.82 8.61
CA ARG A 46 -6.83 -8.05 9.99
C ARG A 46 -7.96 -7.65 10.96
N PRO A 47 -8.18 -8.40 12.05
CA PRO A 47 -9.13 -8.02 13.08
C PRO A 47 -8.82 -6.63 13.65
N GLY A 48 -9.82 -5.75 13.66
CA GLY A 48 -9.67 -4.38 14.17
C GLY A 48 -8.98 -3.40 13.21
N ALA A 49 -8.74 -3.78 11.95
CA ALA A 49 -8.25 -2.88 10.93
C ALA A 49 -9.21 -1.70 10.72
N ARG A 50 -8.65 -0.48 10.63
CA ARG A 50 -9.39 0.73 10.26
C ARG A 50 -9.38 0.87 8.75
N VAL A 51 -10.55 1.10 8.16
CA VAL A 51 -10.67 1.46 6.75
C VAL A 51 -10.54 2.98 6.67
N ASP A 52 -9.43 3.47 6.13
CA ASP A 52 -9.31 4.88 5.79
C ASP A 52 -10.06 5.11 4.47
N ALA A 53 -11.25 5.69 4.54
CA ALA A 53 -12.15 5.90 3.39
C ALA A 53 -11.65 6.93 2.35
N GLY A 54 -10.36 7.24 2.33
CA GLY A 54 -9.79 8.31 1.55
C GLY A 54 -10.28 9.66 2.05
N GLY A 55 -9.44 10.36 2.82
CA GLY A 55 -9.66 11.79 3.06
C GLY A 55 -9.61 12.52 1.73
N ALA A 56 -10.75 12.70 1.07
CA ALA A 56 -10.91 13.72 0.06
C ALA A 56 -10.36 15.01 0.67
N LYS A 57 -9.28 15.56 0.10
CA LYS A 57 -8.93 16.94 0.37
C LYS A 57 -10.21 17.74 0.13
N LYS A 58 -10.80 18.29 1.19
CA LYS A 58 -11.74 19.40 1.05
C LYS A 58 -10.96 20.50 0.34
N VAL A 59 -11.21 20.60 -0.97
CA VAL A 59 -10.96 21.83 -1.74
C VAL A 59 -11.93 22.89 -1.25
#